data_AF-A0A8I3SCC2-F1
#
_entry.id   AF-A0A8I3SCC2-F1
#
_cell.length_a   1.000
_cell.length_b   1.000
_cell.length_c   1.000
_cell.angle_alpha   90.00
_cell.angle_beta   90.00
_cell.angle_gamma   90.00
#
_symmetry.space_group_name_H-M   'P 1'
#
loop_
_entity.id
_entity.type
_entity.pdbx_description
1 polymer ?
#
loop_
_entity_poly.entity_id
_entity_poly.type
_entity_poly.pdbx_seq_one_letter_code
_entity_poly.pdbx_strand_id
1 'polypeptide(L)'
;MGLPEAWPDLSQLAKLNLPHPGQFLLSPHPGQALYPQSWMDAVKWGGVGEGGYASCLQRLNLLAVPLTFQVSRLKGKRLSPIAHILDQSGTLASPMTSVAEQWPRPSPWPSPPAAAPSGPAASTACIAATGGNAPKRGCKPARFLFHHWGHWMDWSLAFLLVISLLVTYASLLLLLALLLRLCGQPLHLHSVHKMLLLLIMLLVAAGLVGLDVQWQQEWRSLRVSLQATAPFLHIGAVAGITLLAWPVADTFYRIHRRGPKILLLFLFFGVSLAVYLAPLCISSPCIMEPRDLPPKPGLVGHRGAPMLAPENTLMSLRKTAECGAAVFETDVMVSSDGIPFLMHDEHLSRTTDVASVFPARTSSHSSDFSCAELKKLNAGTWFLERQPFWGAKRLSGSDRKEAENQTVPTLEELLKEAAVLNLSIMFDLRRPPRNHSYHDTFVNQTLETVLSARVPQAMVLWLPDEDRANVQQRAPRMRQIYGQQGSNRTERPQFLNLPYQDLPLLDIKALHQDNVSVNLFVVNKPWLFSLLWCAGVDSVTTNDCQLLQQMRYPVWIIPPQTYLMMWIITNCVSTLLLLWTFLLQGRCKKEREKTGLETAVLLTRINNFIME
;
A
#
# COMPACT_ATOMS: atom_id res chain seq x y z
N MET A 1 28.54 -55.59 -3.67
CA MET A 1 29.32 -55.90 -2.44
C MET A 1 30.73 -55.38 -2.67
N GLY A 2 31.32 -54.50 -1.86
CA GLY A 2 30.83 -53.76 -0.69
C GLY A 2 31.80 -52.61 -0.32
N LEU A 3 31.40 -51.71 0.58
CA LEU A 3 32.27 -50.71 1.25
C LEU A 3 33.06 -51.39 2.40
N PRO A 4 34.18 -50.83 2.90
CA PRO A 4 34.19 -49.73 3.91
C PRO A 4 35.11 -48.54 3.51
N GLU A 5 34.77 -47.28 3.80
CA GLU A 5 34.94 -46.52 5.07
C GLU A 5 36.39 -46.22 5.53
N ALA A 6 36.80 -44.94 5.45
CA ALA A 6 37.44 -44.15 6.52
C ALA A 6 37.96 -42.79 5.98
N TRP A 7 37.45 -41.66 6.50
CA TRP A 7 38.02 -40.31 6.35
C TRP A 7 37.87 -39.54 7.67
N PRO A 8 38.90 -38.83 8.17
CA PRO A 8 38.81 -38.05 9.41
C PRO A 8 38.24 -36.63 9.21
N ASP A 9 37.75 -36.08 10.32
CA ASP A 9 37.01 -34.81 10.43
C ASP A 9 37.89 -33.54 10.28
N LEU A 10 37.33 -32.47 9.72
CA LEU A 10 37.99 -31.20 9.40
C LEU A 10 37.54 -30.05 10.34
N SER A 11 37.55 -30.31 11.65
CA SER A 11 37.06 -29.39 12.70
C SER A 11 38.17 -28.69 13.52
N GLN A 12 39.42 -28.61 13.01
CA GLN A 12 40.61 -28.21 13.79
C GLN A 12 41.56 -27.16 13.15
N LEU A 13 41.05 -26.22 12.33
CA LEU A 13 41.86 -25.10 11.79
C LEU A 13 41.24 -23.71 12.02
N ALA A 14 40.89 -23.42 13.27
CA ALA A 14 40.45 -22.09 13.70
C ALA A 14 41.20 -21.62 14.97
N LYS A 15 42.50 -21.30 14.81
CA LYS A 15 43.33 -20.58 15.82
C LYS A 15 44.65 -20.12 15.19
N LEU A 16 44.75 -18.84 14.83
CA LEU A 16 45.97 -18.02 14.84
C LEU A 16 45.58 -16.55 14.61
N ASN A 17 46.39 -15.61 15.08
CA ASN A 17 45.91 -14.31 15.58
C ASN A 17 46.78 -13.14 15.08
N LEU A 18 46.19 -11.92 14.98
CA LEU A 18 46.81 -10.58 14.89
C LEU A 18 47.31 -10.06 13.50
N PRO A 19 47.47 -8.72 13.30
CA PRO A 19 46.88 -7.54 13.99
C PRO A 19 46.26 -6.45 13.05
N HIS A 20 45.68 -5.40 13.66
CA HIS A 20 45.18 -4.16 13.01
C HIS A 20 46.28 -3.17 12.56
N PRO A 21 45.97 -2.25 11.63
CA PRO A 21 45.70 -0.83 11.97
C PRO A 21 44.46 -0.28 11.23
N GLY A 22 43.94 0.94 11.42
CA GLY A 22 44.27 2.07 12.31
C GLY A 22 43.26 3.21 12.06
N GLN A 23 42.95 4.05 13.06
CA GLN A 23 41.91 5.09 12.97
C GLN A 23 42.39 6.37 12.26
N PHE A 24 41.48 7.06 11.56
CA PHE A 24 41.58 8.49 11.31
C PHE A 24 40.26 9.19 11.70
N LEU A 25 40.39 10.20 12.55
CA LEU A 25 39.31 11.07 13.04
C LEU A 25 39.22 12.33 12.19
N LEU A 26 38.02 12.73 11.78
CA LEU A 26 37.67 14.13 11.48
C LEU A 26 36.23 14.41 11.93
N SER A 27 36.05 15.50 12.69
CA SER A 27 34.75 15.96 13.20
C SER A 27 33.98 16.79 12.16
N PRO A 28 32.63 16.79 12.20
CA PRO A 28 31.82 17.75 11.46
C PRO A 28 31.14 18.79 12.37
N HIS A 29 31.27 20.07 12.04
CA HIS A 29 30.37 21.15 12.45
C HIS A 29 30.29 22.21 11.33
N PRO A 30 29.26 23.08 11.30
CA PRO A 30 28.27 22.98 10.23
C PRO A 30 28.32 24.14 9.22
N GLY A 31 27.82 23.89 8.00
CA GLY A 31 27.53 24.95 7.04
C GLY A 31 27.22 24.46 5.63
N GLN A 32 25.99 24.71 5.20
CA GLN A 32 25.52 24.99 3.83
C GLN A 32 26.21 24.34 2.61
N ALA A 33 25.42 23.73 1.72
CA ALA A 33 25.22 24.18 0.31
C ALA A 33 24.97 23.03 -0.69
N LEU A 34 23.93 23.26 -1.52
CA LEU A 34 23.79 22.93 -2.94
C LEU A 34 23.65 21.46 -3.41
N TYR A 35 22.57 21.26 -4.18
CA TYR A 35 22.33 20.13 -5.07
C TYR A 35 23.39 20.03 -6.18
N PRO A 36 23.73 18.81 -6.64
CA PRO A 36 24.30 18.58 -7.96
C PRO A 36 23.24 18.05 -8.95
N GLN A 37 22.79 18.90 -9.86
CA GLN A 37 22.40 18.45 -11.20
C GLN A 37 23.69 18.17 -11.99
N SER A 38 23.97 16.92 -12.39
CA SER A 38 24.79 16.59 -13.58
C SER A 38 25.05 15.09 -13.69
N TRP A 39 24.26 14.35 -14.49
CA TRP A 39 24.57 12.99 -14.96
C TRP A 39 24.18 12.84 -16.44
N MET A 40 24.49 13.83 -17.28
CA MET A 40 24.31 13.78 -18.74
C MET A 40 25.40 14.59 -19.51
N ASP A 41 26.68 14.34 -19.22
CA ASP A 41 27.80 14.88 -20.02
C ASP A 41 28.88 13.81 -20.26
N ALA A 42 28.65 12.92 -21.24
CA ALA A 42 29.62 11.88 -21.62
C ALA A 42 29.51 11.40 -23.08
N VAL A 43 29.08 12.24 -24.04
CA VAL A 43 29.28 11.96 -25.48
C VAL A 43 29.74 13.22 -26.22
N LYS A 44 31.05 13.34 -26.42
CA LYS A 44 31.61 14.23 -27.45
C LYS A 44 31.47 13.56 -28.81
N TRP A 45 30.90 14.25 -29.79
CA TRP A 45 31.26 14.09 -31.20
C TRP A 45 31.57 15.46 -31.78
N GLY A 46 32.66 15.54 -32.56
CA GLY A 46 33.15 16.79 -33.14
C GLY A 46 32.20 17.34 -34.20
N GLY A 47 32.11 18.68 -34.29
CA GLY A 47 31.17 19.35 -35.18
C GLY A 47 31.65 19.50 -36.62
N VAL A 48 30.72 19.90 -37.49
CA VAL A 48 30.97 20.50 -38.80
C VAL A 48 29.93 21.59 -39.05
N GLY A 49 30.41 22.80 -39.37
CA GLY A 49 29.83 23.78 -40.31
C GLY A 49 28.36 24.17 -40.24
N GLU A 50 28.11 25.46 -39.94
CA GLU A 50 26.90 26.17 -40.39
C GLU A 50 26.86 26.30 -41.93
N GLY A 51 25.66 26.37 -42.52
CA GLY A 51 25.50 26.93 -43.87
C GLY A 51 24.36 26.39 -44.74
N GLY A 52 23.30 27.19 -44.92
CA GLY A 52 22.46 27.21 -46.12
C GLY A 52 21.40 26.12 -46.30
N TYR A 53 20.12 26.48 -46.18
CA TYR A 53 19.30 26.89 -47.33
C TYR A 53 17.85 27.15 -46.89
N ALA A 54 17.33 28.33 -47.23
CA ALA A 54 15.90 28.64 -47.14
C ALA A 54 15.22 28.44 -48.50
N SER A 55 13.90 28.24 -48.47
CA SER A 55 12.96 28.39 -49.60
C SER A 55 13.08 27.40 -50.77
N CYS A 56 12.13 26.45 -50.83
CA CYS A 56 11.32 26.30 -52.06
C CYS A 56 9.90 25.75 -51.75
N LEU A 57 8.92 26.63 -51.91
CA LEU A 57 7.50 26.45 -52.29
C LEU A 57 6.80 25.10 -51.93
N GLN A 58 5.73 25.10 -51.13
CA GLN A 58 4.42 25.72 -51.41
C GLN A 58 3.74 25.17 -52.69
N ARG A 59 3.20 23.93 -52.62
CA ARG A 59 2.10 23.42 -53.47
C ARG A 59 1.62 22.05 -52.95
N LEU A 60 0.44 22.03 -52.33
CA LEU A 60 -0.66 21.05 -52.50
C LEU A 60 -1.70 21.24 -51.40
N ASN A 61 -2.63 22.16 -51.68
CA ASN A 61 -3.94 22.20 -51.06
C ASN A 61 -4.90 21.36 -51.94
N LEU A 62 -6.12 21.05 -51.44
CA LEU A 62 -7.12 20.08 -51.98
C LEU A 62 -6.87 18.64 -51.47
N LEU A 63 -7.81 17.95 -50.82
CA LEU A 63 -9.26 18.17 -50.68
C LEU A 63 -9.70 18.18 -49.22
N ALA A 64 -10.53 19.17 -48.86
CA ALA A 64 -11.41 19.12 -47.70
C ALA A 64 -12.84 19.40 -48.15
N VAL A 65 -13.79 18.59 -47.73
CA VAL A 65 -15.24 18.86 -47.81
C VAL A 65 -15.83 18.57 -46.42
N PRO A 66 -16.62 19.48 -45.83
CA PRO A 66 -16.96 19.44 -44.42
C PRO A 66 -18.30 18.74 -44.15
N LEU A 67 -18.55 18.39 -42.90
CA LEU A 67 -19.91 18.27 -42.35
C LEU A 67 -19.91 18.67 -40.87
N THR A 68 -20.28 19.92 -40.62
CA THR A 68 -20.68 20.42 -39.31
C THR A 68 -22.06 19.86 -38.96
N PHE A 69 -22.31 19.54 -37.69
CA PHE A 69 -23.68 19.55 -37.16
C PHE A 69 -23.75 20.11 -35.75
N GLN A 70 -24.73 20.98 -35.55
CA GLN A 70 -25.08 21.56 -34.25
C GLN A 70 -25.69 20.51 -33.31
N VAL A 71 -25.60 20.75 -32.01
CA VAL A 71 -26.63 20.27 -31.06
C VAL A 71 -27.33 21.49 -30.47
N SER A 72 -28.45 21.86 -31.09
CA SER A 72 -29.40 22.84 -30.57
C SER A 72 -30.43 22.17 -29.67
N ARG A 73 -30.96 22.96 -28.72
CA ARG A 73 -32.03 22.60 -27.77
C ARG A 73 -33.17 21.77 -28.37
N LEU A 74 -33.65 20.78 -27.61
CA LEU A 74 -35.06 20.39 -27.60
C LEU A 74 -35.64 20.57 -26.19
N LYS A 75 -36.62 21.48 -26.07
CA LYS A 75 -37.49 21.62 -24.90
C LYS A 75 -38.91 21.23 -25.30
N GLY A 76 -39.53 20.37 -24.50
CA GLY A 76 -40.90 20.59 -24.04
C GLY A 76 -42.03 19.78 -24.68
N LYS A 77 -42.72 19.02 -23.82
CA LYS A 77 -44.13 19.19 -23.43
C LYS A 77 -44.38 18.33 -22.18
N ARG A 78 -45.27 18.60 -21.23
CA ARG A 78 -45.85 19.80 -20.57
C ARG A 78 -46.99 19.24 -19.69
N LEU A 79 -47.15 19.77 -18.46
CA LEU A 79 -48.27 19.68 -17.47
C LEU A 79 -47.66 19.61 -16.05
N SER A 80 -48.21 20.16 -14.97
CA SER A 80 -49.14 21.30 -14.76
C SER A 80 -48.90 21.91 -13.36
N PRO A 81 -49.19 23.21 -13.10
CA PRO A 81 -48.61 23.94 -11.95
C PRO A 81 -49.59 24.26 -10.80
N ILE A 82 -49.02 24.64 -9.64
CA ILE A 82 -49.63 25.48 -8.58
C ILE A 82 -48.50 26.41 -8.07
N ALA A 83 -48.46 27.67 -8.50
CA ALA A 83 -48.85 28.90 -7.79
C ALA A 83 -47.90 29.32 -6.62
N HIS A 84 -47.07 30.37 -6.73
CA HIS A 84 -47.32 31.84 -6.71
C HIS A 84 -47.38 32.46 -5.29
N ILE A 85 -46.44 33.39 -4.97
CA ILE A 85 -46.64 34.76 -4.42
C ILE A 85 -45.36 35.34 -3.78
N LEU A 86 -44.92 36.50 -4.31
CA LEU A 86 -44.28 37.72 -3.72
C LEU A 86 -43.18 37.60 -2.61
N ASP A 87 -42.26 38.57 -2.42
CA ASP A 87 -42.15 39.92 -2.98
C ASP A 87 -40.69 40.39 -3.22
N GLN A 88 -40.55 41.55 -3.86
CA GLN A 88 -39.30 42.23 -4.21
C GLN A 88 -38.79 43.17 -3.10
N SER A 89 -37.47 43.31 -2.99
CA SER A 89 -36.84 44.62 -2.85
C SER A 89 -35.38 44.54 -3.26
N GLY A 90 -34.95 45.35 -4.23
CA GLY A 90 -33.56 45.44 -4.67
C GLY A 90 -32.95 46.79 -4.35
N THR A 91 -31.66 46.81 -4.03
CA THR A 91 -30.85 48.04 -4.04
C THR A 91 -29.45 47.73 -4.54
N LEU A 92 -28.96 48.55 -5.47
CA LEU A 92 -27.63 48.43 -6.07
C LEU A 92 -26.57 49.15 -5.22
N ALA A 93 -25.43 48.49 -5.01
CA ALA A 93 -24.13 49.14 -4.84
C ALA A 93 -23.02 48.16 -5.22
N SER A 94 -21.94 48.65 -5.84
CA SER A 94 -20.76 47.86 -6.22
C SER A 94 -19.53 48.32 -5.41
N PRO A 95 -18.31 47.81 -5.66
CA PRO A 95 -17.64 46.89 -4.74
C PRO A 95 -16.52 47.54 -3.92
N MET A 96 -16.24 47.00 -2.73
CA MET A 96 -14.98 47.26 -2.03
C MET A 96 -14.38 46.02 -1.37
N THR A 97 -13.09 46.12 -1.09
CA THR A 97 -12.13 45.03 -0.92
C THR A 97 -11.84 44.63 0.53
N SER A 98 -11.43 43.37 0.67
CA SER A 98 -10.48 42.84 1.67
C SER A 98 -10.97 42.49 3.09
N VAL A 99 -10.14 41.66 3.74
CA VAL A 99 -10.22 41.11 5.11
C VAL A 99 -11.34 40.07 5.33
N ALA A 100 -11.02 38.81 5.02
CA ALA A 100 -11.73 37.68 5.59
C ALA A 100 -11.10 37.32 6.95
N GLU A 101 -11.84 37.55 8.04
CA GLU A 101 -11.41 37.18 9.39
C GLU A 101 -11.31 35.66 9.54
N GLN A 102 -10.14 35.18 9.99
CA GLN A 102 -9.94 33.78 10.35
C GLN A 102 -10.58 33.49 11.71
N TRP A 103 -11.73 32.81 11.69
CA TRP A 103 -12.26 32.18 12.89
C TRP A 103 -11.34 31.02 13.33
N PRO A 104 -11.04 30.87 14.63
CA PRO A 104 -10.17 29.80 15.11
C PRO A 104 -10.88 28.44 14.95
N ARG A 105 -10.18 27.50 14.30
CA ARG A 105 -10.65 26.10 14.18
C ARG A 105 -10.66 25.43 15.57
N PRO A 106 -11.53 24.41 15.80
CA PRO A 106 -11.35 23.52 16.93
C PRO A 106 -9.94 22.90 16.90
N SER A 107 -9.37 22.66 18.07
CA SER A 107 -7.98 22.21 18.22
C SER A 107 -7.73 20.91 17.46
N PRO A 108 -6.68 20.81 16.61
CA PRO A 108 -6.33 19.57 15.94
C PRO A 108 -5.89 18.47 16.93
N TRP A 109 -5.64 17.28 16.40
CA TRP A 109 -4.97 16.19 17.15
C TRP A 109 -3.72 16.71 17.89
N PRO A 110 -3.42 16.18 19.10
CA PRO A 110 -2.31 16.65 19.91
C PRO A 110 -1.00 16.65 19.10
N SER A 111 -0.28 17.77 19.15
CA SER A 111 0.90 18.01 18.30
C SER A 111 2.18 17.43 18.94
N PRO A 112 3.12 16.89 18.14
CA PRO A 112 4.28 16.16 18.66
C PRO A 112 5.41 17.09 19.16
N PRO A 113 6.22 16.64 20.13
CA PRO A 113 7.48 17.30 20.49
C PRO A 113 8.59 17.03 19.45
N ALA A 114 9.63 17.88 19.43
CA ALA A 114 10.69 17.86 18.43
C ALA A 114 11.84 16.88 18.77
N ALA A 115 12.31 16.11 17.78
CA ALA A 115 13.42 15.15 17.94
C ALA A 115 14.35 15.04 16.70
N ALA A 116 15.56 14.50 16.93
CA ALA A 116 16.71 14.53 16.02
C ALA A 116 16.87 13.27 15.11
N PRO A 117 17.73 13.27 14.06
CA PRO A 117 17.64 12.30 12.95
C PRO A 117 18.61 11.10 13.00
N SER A 118 18.23 9.95 12.43
CA SER A 118 19.20 8.90 12.02
C SER A 118 18.66 7.85 11.01
N GLY A 119 19.46 7.55 9.97
CA GLY A 119 19.67 6.22 9.36
C GLY A 119 18.57 5.54 8.51
N PRO A 120 18.81 5.15 7.23
CA PRO A 120 17.77 4.59 6.36
C PRO A 120 17.80 3.05 6.14
N ALA A 121 16.61 2.49 5.86
CA ALA A 121 16.27 1.62 4.70
C ALA A 121 15.69 0.18 4.91
N ALA A 122 14.66 -0.10 4.07
CA ALA A 122 14.29 -1.36 3.39
C ALA A 122 13.40 -2.47 4.05
N SER A 123 12.10 -2.48 3.65
CA SER A 123 11.33 -3.60 3.01
C SER A 123 11.26 -5.03 3.66
N THR A 124 10.16 -5.80 3.73
CA THR A 124 8.78 -5.77 3.17
C THR A 124 7.81 -6.59 4.09
N ALA A 125 6.53 -6.80 3.70
CA ALA A 125 5.41 -7.43 4.43
C ALA A 125 5.60 -8.94 4.81
N CYS A 126 4.77 -9.63 5.61
CA CYS A 126 3.34 -9.45 5.92
C CYS A 126 2.92 -10.14 7.26
N ILE A 127 2.51 -9.40 8.31
CA ILE A 127 1.68 -9.91 9.44
C ILE A 127 0.85 -8.73 9.99
N ALA A 128 -0.48 -8.83 9.92
CA ALA A 128 -1.51 -8.20 10.79
C ALA A 128 -2.82 -7.92 10.01
N ALA A 129 -3.93 -8.54 10.40
CA ALA A 129 -5.27 -8.15 9.96
C ALA A 129 -6.35 -8.47 11.02
N THR A 130 -6.82 -7.39 11.67
CA THR A 130 -8.19 -7.16 12.21
C THR A 130 -8.83 -8.18 13.17
N GLY A 131 -9.16 -7.70 14.37
CA GLY A 131 -10.18 -8.27 15.26
C GLY A 131 -11.20 -7.20 15.68
N GLY A 132 -12.49 -7.41 15.44
CA GLY A 132 -13.56 -6.48 15.83
C GLY A 132 -14.87 -6.71 15.07
N ASN A 133 -15.87 -7.31 15.74
CA ASN A 133 -17.31 -7.48 15.44
C ASN A 133 -17.90 -7.46 14.00
N ALA A 134 -17.11 -7.63 12.94
CA ALA A 134 -17.57 -8.08 11.63
C ALA A 134 -17.55 -9.63 11.57
N PRO A 135 -18.44 -10.29 10.79
CA PRO A 135 -18.53 -11.75 10.78
C PRO A 135 -17.21 -12.40 10.35
N LYS A 136 -16.57 -13.15 11.27
CA LYS A 136 -15.28 -13.87 11.10
C LYS A 136 -15.30 -14.76 9.82
N ARG A 137 -14.89 -14.21 8.66
CA ARG A 137 -14.88 -14.91 7.36
C ARG A 137 -13.51 -14.93 6.64
N GLY A 138 -12.62 -13.96 6.87
CA GLY A 138 -11.30 -13.89 6.20
C GLY A 138 -10.36 -15.05 6.54
N CYS A 139 -10.09 -15.30 7.83
CA CYS A 139 -9.07 -16.28 8.26
C CYS A 139 -9.54 -17.76 8.32
N LYS A 140 -10.59 -18.13 7.59
CA LYS A 140 -11.11 -19.52 7.63
C LYS A 140 -10.11 -20.58 7.14
N PRO A 141 -9.38 -20.42 6.02
CA PRO A 141 -8.51 -21.49 5.50
C PRO A 141 -7.33 -21.81 6.42
N ALA A 142 -6.63 -20.78 6.90
CA ALA A 142 -5.48 -20.94 7.79
C ALA A 142 -5.89 -21.58 9.13
N ARG A 143 -7.01 -21.15 9.73
CA ARG A 143 -7.49 -21.72 11.00
C ARG A 143 -8.03 -23.15 10.85
N PHE A 144 -8.62 -23.49 9.69
CA PHE A 144 -9.10 -24.84 9.37
C PHE A 144 -7.94 -25.83 9.21
N LEU A 145 -6.89 -25.47 8.46
CA LEU A 145 -5.72 -26.32 8.26
C LEU A 145 -4.88 -26.47 9.53
N PHE A 146 -4.71 -25.40 10.32
CA PHE A 146 -4.00 -25.47 11.61
C PHE A 146 -4.65 -26.48 12.56
N HIS A 147 -5.99 -26.52 12.63
CA HIS A 147 -6.72 -27.46 13.49
C HIS A 147 -6.59 -28.93 13.07
N HIS A 148 -6.14 -29.20 11.84
CA HIS A 148 -6.00 -30.55 11.32
C HIS A 148 -4.55 -31.08 11.42
N TRP A 149 -3.55 -30.21 11.23
CA TRP A 149 -2.13 -30.62 11.13
C TRP A 149 -1.21 -30.10 12.25
N GLY A 150 -1.70 -29.28 13.19
CA GLY A 150 -0.95 -28.89 14.40
C GLY A 150 0.25 -27.94 14.19
N HIS A 151 0.65 -27.68 12.96
CA HIS A 151 1.75 -26.78 12.60
C HIS A 151 1.24 -25.55 11.84
N TRP A 152 1.79 -24.39 12.15
CA TRP A 152 1.64 -23.18 11.33
C TRP A 152 2.54 -23.30 10.11
N MET A 153 1.92 -23.48 8.93
CA MET A 153 2.59 -23.39 7.63
C MET A 153 2.00 -22.19 6.88
N ASP A 154 2.84 -21.26 6.45
CA ASP A 154 2.43 -20.16 5.57
C ASP A 154 2.16 -20.69 4.17
N TRP A 155 0.95 -21.22 3.98
CA TRP A 155 0.46 -21.70 2.68
C TRP A 155 0.48 -20.61 1.61
N SER A 156 0.45 -19.34 1.99
CA SER A 156 0.73 -18.18 1.15
C SER A 156 2.12 -18.26 0.50
N LEU A 157 3.17 -18.61 1.26
CA LEU A 157 4.53 -18.77 0.75
C LEU A 157 4.63 -19.98 -0.19
N ALA A 158 4.05 -21.12 0.18
CA ALA A 158 4.02 -22.31 -0.69
C ALA A 158 3.29 -22.02 -2.02
N PHE A 159 2.15 -21.33 -1.96
CA PHE A 159 1.37 -20.92 -3.12
C PHE A 159 2.12 -19.89 -3.98
N LEU A 160 2.78 -18.90 -3.36
CA LEU A 160 3.64 -17.94 -4.05
C LEU A 160 4.84 -18.60 -4.72
N LEU A 161 5.46 -19.60 -4.10
CA LEU A 161 6.56 -20.37 -4.71
C LEU A 161 6.07 -21.16 -5.94
N VAL A 162 4.92 -21.83 -5.83
CA VAL A 162 4.32 -22.56 -6.96
C VAL A 162 3.94 -21.60 -8.08
N ILE A 163 3.27 -20.47 -7.79
CA ILE A 163 2.94 -19.45 -8.80
C ILE A 163 4.21 -18.86 -9.41
N SER A 164 5.21 -18.52 -8.61
CA SER A 164 6.48 -17.97 -9.08
C SER A 164 7.19 -18.94 -10.03
N LEU A 165 7.21 -20.24 -9.71
CA LEU A 165 7.75 -21.28 -10.57
C LEU A 165 6.99 -21.38 -11.91
N LEU A 166 5.65 -21.41 -11.86
CA LEU A 166 4.79 -21.49 -13.05
C LEU A 166 4.91 -20.24 -13.93
N VAL A 167 4.96 -19.04 -13.34
CA VAL A 167 5.15 -17.76 -14.04
C VAL A 167 6.55 -17.65 -14.63
N THR A 168 7.58 -18.08 -13.89
CA THR A 168 8.97 -18.12 -14.41
C THR A 168 9.07 -19.08 -15.59
N TYR A 169 8.47 -20.27 -15.48
CA TYR A 169 8.40 -21.24 -16.57
C TYR A 169 7.68 -20.69 -17.82
N ALA A 170 6.51 -20.07 -17.64
CA ALA A 170 5.78 -19.44 -18.74
C ALA A 170 6.58 -18.29 -19.38
N SER A 171 7.30 -17.50 -18.56
CA SER A 171 8.16 -16.41 -19.01
C SER A 171 9.39 -16.90 -19.77
N LEU A 172 10.00 -18.02 -19.35
CA LEU A 172 11.10 -18.67 -20.06
C LEU A 172 10.62 -19.27 -21.40
N LEU A 173 9.44 -19.89 -21.44
CA LEU A 173 8.84 -20.34 -22.70
C LEU A 173 8.52 -19.15 -23.64
N LEU A 174 8.04 -18.02 -23.11
CA LEU A 174 7.80 -16.81 -23.89
C LEU A 174 9.11 -16.22 -24.43
N LEU A 175 10.17 -16.16 -23.61
CA LEU A 175 11.49 -15.69 -24.02
C LEU A 175 12.09 -16.60 -25.10
N LEU A 176 12.05 -17.92 -24.91
CA LEU A 176 12.51 -18.89 -25.91
C LEU A 176 11.69 -18.79 -27.21
N ALA A 177 10.38 -18.61 -27.10
CA ALA A 177 9.49 -18.37 -28.25
C ALA A 177 9.87 -17.09 -29.02
N LEU A 178 10.21 -16.00 -28.32
CA LEU A 178 10.68 -14.77 -28.94
C LEU A 178 12.06 -14.95 -29.60
N LEU A 179 13.00 -15.62 -28.93
CA LEU A 179 14.35 -15.89 -29.46
C LEU A 179 14.33 -16.79 -30.70
N LEU A 180 13.61 -17.91 -30.68
CA LEU A 180 13.43 -18.79 -31.84
C LEU A 180 12.82 -18.02 -33.02
N ARG A 181 11.84 -17.15 -32.74
CA ARG A 181 11.19 -16.33 -33.75
C ARG A 181 12.11 -15.24 -34.33
N LEU A 182 12.98 -14.63 -33.51
CA LEU A 182 14.04 -13.72 -33.97
C LEU A 182 15.05 -14.44 -34.87
N CYS A 183 15.42 -15.68 -34.53
CA CYS A 183 16.23 -16.57 -35.37
C CYS A 183 15.48 -17.13 -36.60
N GLY A 184 14.23 -16.71 -36.84
CA GLY A 184 13.41 -17.13 -37.98
C GLY A 184 12.87 -18.58 -37.91
N GLN A 185 13.15 -19.30 -36.82
CA GLN A 185 12.83 -20.73 -36.67
C GLN A 185 11.33 -20.98 -36.45
N PRO A 186 10.79 -22.12 -36.92
CA PRO A 186 9.39 -22.48 -36.71
C PRO A 186 9.14 -22.90 -35.25
N LEU A 187 8.02 -22.42 -34.68
CA LEU A 187 7.74 -22.51 -33.26
C LEU A 187 7.01 -23.81 -32.90
N HIS A 188 7.73 -24.93 -32.95
CA HIS A 188 7.20 -26.26 -32.63
C HIS A 188 7.15 -26.51 -31.12
N LEU A 189 6.17 -25.90 -30.46
CA LEU A 189 5.93 -26.15 -29.03
C LEU A 189 5.36 -27.56 -28.81
N HIS A 190 6.11 -28.39 -28.08
CA HIS A 190 5.70 -29.76 -27.74
C HIS A 190 4.38 -29.79 -26.96
N SER A 191 3.58 -30.85 -27.13
CA SER A 191 2.22 -30.97 -26.56
C SER A 191 2.22 -30.86 -25.04
N VAL A 192 3.26 -31.34 -24.35
CA VAL A 192 3.43 -31.19 -22.89
C VAL A 192 3.42 -29.73 -22.47
N HIS A 193 4.16 -28.85 -23.16
CA HIS A 193 4.21 -27.42 -22.82
C HIS A 193 2.86 -26.73 -23.09
N LYS A 194 2.13 -27.15 -24.14
CA LYS A 194 0.77 -26.64 -24.42
C LYS A 194 -0.21 -27.01 -23.29
N MET A 195 -0.16 -28.26 -22.82
CA MET A 195 -0.96 -28.71 -21.67
C MET A 195 -0.56 -27.99 -20.39
N LEU A 196 0.73 -27.76 -20.15
CA LEU A 196 1.18 -27.03 -18.96
C LEU A 196 0.74 -25.56 -18.99
N LEU A 197 0.82 -24.88 -20.14
CA LEU A 197 0.32 -23.51 -20.29
C LEU A 197 -1.21 -23.43 -20.10
N LEU A 198 -1.97 -24.40 -20.61
CA LEU A 198 -3.41 -24.48 -20.37
C LEU A 198 -3.71 -24.70 -18.87
N LEU A 199 -2.97 -25.59 -18.21
CA LEU A 199 -3.08 -25.81 -16.76
C LEU A 199 -2.75 -24.54 -15.97
N ILE A 200 -1.69 -23.80 -16.33
CA ILE A 200 -1.34 -22.51 -15.72
C ILE A 200 -2.48 -21.52 -15.88
N MET A 201 -3.06 -21.38 -17.09
CA MET A 201 -4.20 -20.49 -17.32
C MET A 201 -5.43 -20.87 -16.49
N LEU A 202 -5.73 -22.16 -16.37
CA LEU A 202 -6.82 -22.66 -15.53
C LEU A 202 -6.55 -22.43 -14.02
N LEU A 203 -5.33 -22.65 -13.55
CA LEU A 203 -4.92 -22.38 -12.18
C LEU A 203 -4.95 -20.88 -11.84
N VAL A 204 -4.54 -20.00 -12.76
CA VAL A 204 -4.65 -18.55 -12.60
C VAL A 204 -6.11 -18.11 -12.57
N ALA A 205 -6.96 -18.62 -13.46
CA ALA A 205 -8.39 -18.32 -13.46
C ALA A 205 -9.08 -18.81 -12.17
N ALA A 206 -8.81 -20.05 -11.75
CA ALA A 206 -9.33 -20.60 -10.49
C ALA A 206 -8.79 -19.83 -9.27
N GLY A 207 -7.53 -19.40 -9.30
CA GLY A 207 -6.93 -18.55 -8.27
C GLY A 207 -7.58 -17.17 -8.17
N LEU A 208 -7.88 -16.52 -9.31
CA LEU A 208 -8.60 -15.25 -9.35
C LEU A 208 -10.04 -15.38 -8.83
N VAL A 209 -10.76 -16.44 -9.21
CA VAL A 209 -12.10 -16.74 -8.66
C VAL A 209 -12.02 -17.07 -7.17
N GLY A 210 -11.00 -17.80 -6.73
CA GLY A 210 -10.76 -18.11 -5.32
C GLY A 210 -10.47 -16.87 -4.48
N LEU A 211 -9.63 -15.96 -4.99
CA LEU A 211 -9.38 -14.65 -4.37
C LEU A 211 -10.64 -13.80 -4.31
N ASP A 212 -11.45 -13.80 -5.38
CA ASP A 212 -12.71 -13.07 -5.40
C ASP A 212 -13.70 -13.61 -4.36
N VAL A 213 -13.95 -14.93 -4.33
CA VAL A 213 -14.92 -15.52 -3.38
C VAL A 213 -14.43 -15.45 -1.93
N GLN A 214 -13.16 -15.78 -1.68
CA GLN A 214 -12.63 -15.92 -0.32
C GLN A 214 -12.14 -14.61 0.28
N TRP A 215 -11.78 -13.62 -0.56
CA TRP A 215 -10.89 -12.54 -0.18
C TRP A 215 -11.31 -11.13 -0.63
N GLN A 216 -12.62 -10.91 -0.83
CA GLN A 216 -13.26 -9.64 -1.20
C GLN A 216 -12.71 -8.36 -0.53
N GLN A 217 -12.25 -8.44 0.72
CA GLN A 217 -11.72 -7.28 1.44
C GLN A 217 -10.40 -6.75 0.85
N GLU A 218 -9.54 -7.62 0.31
CA GLU A 218 -8.24 -7.19 -0.25
C GLU A 218 -8.38 -6.55 -1.63
N TRP A 219 -9.54 -6.66 -2.31
CA TRP A 219 -9.84 -5.80 -3.47
C TRP A 219 -9.90 -4.31 -3.10
N ARG A 220 -10.13 -3.96 -1.82
CA ARG A 220 -9.99 -2.58 -1.33
C ARG A 220 -8.51 -2.21 -1.19
N SER A 221 -7.70 -3.07 -0.58
CA SER A 221 -6.23 -2.91 -0.52
C SER A 221 -5.60 -2.75 -1.90
N LEU A 222 -6.07 -3.50 -2.91
CA LEU A 222 -5.61 -3.37 -4.29
C LEU A 222 -5.94 -1.99 -4.87
N ARG A 223 -7.15 -1.45 -4.62
CA ARG A 223 -7.51 -0.09 -5.07
C ARG A 223 -6.59 0.98 -4.46
N VAL A 224 -6.32 0.90 -3.15
CA VAL A 224 -5.37 1.80 -2.47
C VAL A 224 -3.95 1.66 -3.05
N SER A 225 -3.49 0.43 -3.31
CA SER A 225 -2.20 0.19 -3.97
C SER A 225 -2.14 0.77 -5.40
N LEU A 226 -3.22 0.64 -6.18
CA LEU A 226 -3.32 1.21 -7.52
C LEU A 226 -3.30 2.75 -7.50
N GLN A 227 -3.94 3.41 -6.51
CA GLN A 227 -3.80 4.86 -6.35
C GLN A 227 -2.33 5.28 -6.11
N ALA A 228 -1.49 4.44 -5.51
CA ALA A 228 -0.07 4.71 -5.30
C ALA A 228 0.86 4.25 -6.45
N THR A 229 0.42 3.35 -7.34
CA THR A 229 1.31 2.67 -8.31
C THR A 229 0.88 2.79 -9.78
N ALA A 230 -0.39 3.05 -10.07
CA ALA A 230 -0.93 3.09 -11.44
C ALA A 230 -0.19 4.06 -12.39
N PRO A 231 0.27 5.27 -11.97
CA PRO A 231 1.08 6.14 -12.82
C PRO A 231 2.32 5.46 -13.42
N PHE A 232 2.99 4.61 -12.62
CA PHE A 232 4.19 3.88 -13.03
C PHE A 232 3.86 2.58 -13.78
N LEU A 233 2.81 1.87 -13.36
CA LEU A 233 2.30 0.69 -14.05
C LEU A 233 1.86 1.00 -15.49
N HIS A 234 1.28 2.18 -15.74
CA HIS A 234 0.96 2.64 -17.09
C HIS A 234 2.22 2.71 -17.99
N ILE A 235 3.32 3.28 -17.49
CA ILE A 235 4.59 3.37 -18.25
C ILE A 235 5.11 1.97 -18.56
N GLY A 236 5.06 1.05 -17.59
CA GLY A 236 5.41 -0.36 -17.80
C GLY A 236 4.52 -1.06 -18.84
N ALA A 237 3.22 -0.81 -18.83
CA ALA A 237 2.27 -1.35 -19.81
C ALA A 237 2.52 -0.81 -21.23
N VAL A 238 2.81 0.49 -21.37
CA VAL A 238 3.20 1.09 -22.65
C VAL A 238 4.52 0.52 -23.17
N ALA A 239 5.52 0.33 -22.31
CA ALA A 239 6.76 -0.35 -22.70
C ALA A 239 6.48 -1.79 -23.17
N GLY A 240 5.66 -2.54 -22.43
CA GLY A 240 5.25 -3.91 -22.77
C GLY A 240 4.57 -4.02 -24.14
N ILE A 241 3.55 -3.20 -24.43
CA ILE A 241 2.86 -3.24 -25.73
C ILE A 241 3.77 -2.80 -26.89
N THR A 242 4.72 -1.89 -26.63
CA THR A 242 5.75 -1.48 -27.61
C THR A 242 6.68 -2.64 -27.96
N LEU A 243 7.13 -3.42 -26.97
CA LEU A 243 7.97 -4.61 -27.20
C LEU A 243 7.21 -5.71 -27.98
N LEU A 244 5.92 -5.88 -27.70
CA LEU A 244 5.05 -6.83 -28.42
C LEU A 244 4.79 -6.44 -29.88
N ALA A 245 5.07 -5.19 -30.29
CA ALA A 245 4.89 -4.73 -31.66
C ALA A 245 5.72 -5.53 -32.68
N TRP A 246 6.95 -5.90 -32.33
CA TRP A 246 7.85 -6.63 -33.23
C TRP A 246 7.31 -8.02 -33.64
N PRO A 247 6.95 -8.94 -32.71
CA PRO A 247 6.34 -10.22 -33.10
C PRO A 247 4.94 -10.05 -33.74
N VAL A 248 4.17 -9.01 -33.40
CA VAL A 248 2.89 -8.72 -34.06
C VAL A 248 3.09 -8.30 -35.52
N ALA A 249 4.05 -7.40 -35.79
CA ALA A 249 4.40 -6.97 -37.14
C ALA A 249 4.92 -8.15 -38.00
N ASP A 250 5.84 -8.98 -37.49
CA ASP A 250 6.28 -10.21 -38.19
C ASP A 250 5.09 -11.15 -38.46
N THR A 251 4.13 -11.30 -37.53
CA THR A 251 2.90 -12.09 -37.78
C THR A 251 2.07 -11.50 -38.92
N PHE A 252 1.82 -10.18 -38.88
CA PHE A 252 1.01 -9.46 -39.86
C PHE A 252 1.56 -9.59 -41.29
N TYR A 253 2.88 -9.53 -41.45
CA TYR A 253 3.55 -9.65 -42.74
C TYR A 253 3.61 -11.10 -43.27
N ARG A 254 3.66 -12.11 -42.39
CA ARG A 254 3.63 -13.55 -42.74
C ARG A 254 2.24 -14.11 -43.08
N ILE A 255 1.17 -13.63 -42.43
CA ILE A 255 -0.18 -14.04 -42.78
C ILE A 255 -0.47 -13.67 -44.25
N HIS A 256 -1.23 -14.50 -44.96
CA HIS A 256 -1.65 -14.21 -46.35
C HIS A 256 -3.15 -13.83 -46.44
N ARG A 257 -4.02 -14.49 -45.66
CA ARG A 257 -5.48 -14.23 -45.65
C ARG A 257 -5.81 -12.84 -45.05
N ARG A 258 -6.72 -12.09 -45.68
CA ARG A 258 -7.10 -10.73 -45.25
C ARG A 258 -7.79 -10.68 -43.87
N GLY A 259 -8.76 -11.56 -43.61
CA GLY A 259 -9.54 -11.56 -42.36
C GLY A 259 -8.68 -11.64 -41.08
N PRO A 260 -7.81 -12.66 -40.92
CA PRO A 260 -6.94 -12.77 -39.73
C PRO A 260 -5.96 -11.61 -39.56
N LYS A 261 -5.53 -10.93 -40.64
CA LYS A 261 -4.71 -9.70 -40.52
C LYS A 261 -5.48 -8.56 -39.87
N ILE A 262 -6.70 -8.31 -40.36
CA ILE A 262 -7.54 -7.23 -39.87
C ILE A 262 -7.86 -7.47 -38.39
N LEU A 263 -8.21 -8.71 -38.02
CA LEU A 263 -8.43 -9.10 -36.63
C LEU A 263 -7.19 -8.88 -35.75
N LEU A 264 -6.00 -9.30 -36.20
CA LEU A 264 -4.75 -9.10 -35.46
C LEU A 264 -4.44 -7.62 -35.22
N LEU A 265 -4.55 -6.78 -36.26
CA LEU A 265 -4.33 -5.34 -36.12
C LEU A 265 -5.38 -4.68 -35.23
N PHE A 266 -6.65 -5.04 -35.38
CA PHE A 266 -7.74 -4.50 -34.57
C PHE A 266 -7.55 -4.81 -33.08
N LEU A 267 -7.20 -6.06 -32.75
CA LEU A 267 -6.91 -6.46 -31.37
C LEU A 267 -5.67 -5.73 -30.83
N PHE A 268 -4.57 -5.68 -31.59
CA PHE A 268 -3.35 -5.02 -31.13
C PHE A 268 -3.55 -3.51 -30.91
N PHE A 269 -4.08 -2.79 -31.91
CA PHE A 269 -4.30 -1.36 -31.77
C PHE A 269 -5.45 -1.00 -30.81
N GLY A 270 -6.46 -1.86 -30.67
CA GLY A 270 -7.51 -1.71 -29.65
C GLY A 270 -6.95 -1.79 -28.23
N VAL A 271 -6.09 -2.78 -27.96
CA VAL A 271 -5.37 -2.90 -26.68
C VAL A 271 -4.40 -1.74 -26.47
N SER A 272 -3.61 -1.36 -27.48
CA SER A 272 -2.70 -0.21 -27.41
C SER A 272 -3.45 1.09 -27.10
N LEU A 273 -4.60 1.33 -27.73
CA LEU A 273 -5.44 2.50 -27.47
C LEU A 273 -6.00 2.49 -26.05
N ALA A 274 -6.47 1.34 -25.56
CA ALA A 274 -6.95 1.20 -24.18
C ALA A 274 -5.84 1.49 -23.16
N VAL A 275 -4.62 1.00 -23.39
CA VAL A 275 -3.44 1.30 -22.55
C VAL A 275 -3.10 2.79 -22.63
N TYR A 276 -3.02 3.37 -23.83
CA TYR A 276 -2.70 4.79 -24.04
C TYR A 276 -3.72 5.74 -23.40
N LEU A 277 -4.99 5.34 -23.28
CA LEU A 277 -6.05 6.12 -22.63
C LEU A 277 -6.21 5.82 -21.14
N ALA A 278 -5.55 4.80 -20.60
CA ALA A 278 -5.68 4.40 -19.20
C ALA A 278 -5.44 5.53 -18.18
N PRO A 279 -4.54 6.51 -18.39
CA PRO A 279 -4.36 7.65 -17.49
C PRO A 279 -5.60 8.50 -17.24
N LEU A 280 -6.60 8.50 -18.14
CA LEU A 280 -7.90 9.14 -17.91
C LEU A 280 -8.69 8.51 -16.74
N CYS A 281 -8.39 7.24 -16.42
CA CYS A 281 -9.01 6.49 -15.33
C CYS A 281 -8.11 6.40 -14.09
N ILE A 282 -6.89 6.96 -14.12
CA ILE A 282 -5.94 6.91 -13.00
C ILE A 282 -6.19 8.12 -12.10
N SER A 283 -6.68 7.86 -10.88
CA SER A 283 -6.81 8.86 -9.82
C SER A 283 -5.81 8.56 -8.71
N SER A 284 -5.00 9.54 -8.33
CA SER A 284 -4.04 9.44 -7.23
C SER A 284 -3.99 10.76 -6.46
N PRO A 285 -4.14 10.74 -5.12
CA PRO A 285 -3.93 11.91 -4.28
C PRO A 285 -2.56 12.58 -4.46
N CYS A 286 -1.50 11.81 -4.77
CA CYS A 286 -0.14 12.38 -4.92
C CYS A 286 0.13 12.99 -6.32
N ILE A 287 -0.88 13.09 -7.19
CA ILE A 287 -0.82 13.91 -8.41
C ILE A 287 -1.35 15.31 -8.06
N MET A 288 -0.48 16.14 -7.48
CA MET A 288 -0.78 17.48 -6.97
C MET A 288 0.46 18.37 -7.06
N GLU A 289 0.29 19.69 -6.96
CA GLU A 289 1.42 20.60 -6.81
C GLU A 289 2.03 20.46 -5.41
N PRO A 290 3.37 20.41 -5.24
CA PRO A 290 4.00 20.26 -3.93
C PRO A 290 3.65 21.33 -2.88
N ARG A 291 3.21 22.51 -3.33
CA ARG A 291 2.72 23.61 -2.46
C ARG A 291 1.32 23.36 -1.88
N ASP A 292 0.55 22.48 -2.51
CA ASP A 292 -0.81 22.13 -2.10
C ASP A 292 -0.83 20.88 -1.20
N LEU A 293 0.35 20.34 -0.85
CA LEU A 293 0.53 19.23 0.06
C LEU A 293 -0.06 19.56 1.45
N PRO A 294 -1.01 18.76 1.97
CA PRO A 294 -1.56 18.96 3.31
C PRO A 294 -0.52 18.87 4.43
N PRO A 295 -0.84 19.32 5.66
CA PRO A 295 -0.01 19.04 6.84
C PRO A 295 0.27 17.55 6.98
N LYS A 296 1.45 17.21 7.52
CA LYS A 296 1.83 15.82 7.79
C LYS A 296 0.82 15.18 8.77
N PRO A 297 0.28 13.99 8.47
CA PRO A 297 -0.60 13.28 9.40
C PRO A 297 0.08 13.04 10.75
N GLY A 298 -0.66 13.25 11.83
CA GLY A 298 -0.23 12.90 13.19
C GLY A 298 -0.03 11.39 13.36
N LEU A 299 0.81 11.00 14.31
CA LEU A 299 1.08 9.59 14.59
C LEU A 299 0.38 9.13 15.87
N VAL A 300 -0.31 8.00 15.75
CA VAL A 300 -0.94 7.23 16.83
C VAL A 300 -0.17 5.91 16.95
N GLY A 301 0.33 5.57 18.13
CA GLY A 301 1.08 4.33 18.35
C GLY A 301 0.14 3.14 18.54
N HIS A 302 0.11 2.21 17.57
CA HIS A 302 -0.70 0.98 17.63
C HIS A 302 -0.19 0.04 18.72
N ARG A 303 -0.94 -0.20 19.79
CA ARG A 303 -0.46 -0.91 21.01
C ARG A 303 0.80 -0.26 21.61
N GLY A 304 0.91 1.06 21.40
CA GLY A 304 2.11 1.87 21.57
C GLY A 304 3.09 1.80 20.41
N ALA A 305 4.35 1.42 20.69
CA ALA A 305 5.41 1.35 19.71
C ALA A 305 5.96 -0.09 19.60
N PRO A 306 5.19 -1.03 19.02
CA PRO A 306 5.50 -2.46 19.06
C PRO A 306 6.71 -2.85 18.20
N MET A 307 7.21 -1.98 17.32
CA MET A 307 8.52 -2.17 16.66
C MET A 307 9.72 -1.67 17.50
N LEU A 308 9.46 -1.07 18.67
CA LEU A 308 10.45 -0.55 19.63
C LEU A 308 10.38 -1.20 21.02
N ALA A 309 9.26 -1.84 21.38
CA ALA A 309 9.02 -2.41 22.70
C ALA A 309 7.96 -3.53 22.63
N PRO A 310 7.81 -4.37 23.67
CA PRO A 310 6.71 -5.34 23.74
C PRO A 310 5.35 -4.62 23.72
N GLU A 311 4.44 -5.03 22.83
CA GLU A 311 3.13 -4.39 22.65
C GLU A 311 2.30 -4.34 23.95
N ASN A 312 1.47 -3.30 24.12
CA ASN A 312 0.55 -3.17 25.27
C ASN A 312 1.25 -3.16 26.65
N THR A 313 2.49 -2.68 26.73
CA THR A 313 3.25 -2.50 27.98
C THR A 313 3.54 -1.02 28.31
N LEU A 314 3.95 -0.72 29.55
CA LEU A 314 4.35 0.64 29.95
C LEU A 314 5.66 1.08 29.25
N MET A 315 6.57 0.13 28.95
CA MET A 315 7.70 0.41 28.06
C MET A 315 7.22 0.85 26.66
N SER A 316 6.19 0.21 26.10
CA SER A 316 5.59 0.61 24.81
C SER A 316 5.03 2.04 24.84
N LEU A 317 4.42 2.44 25.97
CA LEU A 317 3.92 3.80 26.19
C LEU A 317 5.07 4.82 26.17
N ARG A 318 6.16 4.56 26.90
CA ARG A 318 7.37 5.40 26.87
C ARG A 318 7.94 5.52 25.45
N LYS A 319 8.07 4.40 24.73
CA LYS A 319 8.55 4.39 23.35
C LYS A 319 7.63 5.13 22.36
N THR A 320 6.34 5.23 22.65
CA THR A 320 5.37 6.04 21.87
C THR A 320 5.65 7.53 22.03
N ALA A 321 5.90 8.00 23.26
CA ALA A 321 6.34 9.37 23.50
C ALA A 321 7.71 9.65 22.84
N GLU A 322 8.68 8.75 22.99
CA GLU A 322 10.02 8.89 22.40
C GLU A 322 9.99 8.98 20.87
N CYS A 323 9.13 8.22 20.19
CA CYS A 323 8.99 8.29 18.73
C CYS A 323 8.12 9.46 18.23
N GLY A 324 7.64 10.33 19.13
CA GLY A 324 6.87 11.51 18.77
C GLY A 324 5.43 11.21 18.31
N ALA A 325 4.86 10.06 18.68
CA ALA A 325 3.43 9.82 18.53
C ALA A 325 2.67 10.45 19.71
N ALA A 326 1.54 11.10 19.43
CA ALA A 326 0.82 11.93 20.42
C ALA A 326 -0.36 11.19 21.08
N VAL A 327 -0.68 10.01 20.56
CA VAL A 327 -1.72 9.12 21.07
C VAL A 327 -1.12 7.72 21.20
N PHE A 328 -1.34 7.07 22.34
CA PHE A 328 -1.12 5.64 22.52
C PHE A 328 -2.46 4.93 22.30
N GLU A 329 -2.53 4.08 21.29
CA GLU A 329 -3.65 3.20 21.02
C GLU A 329 -3.40 1.83 21.68
N THR A 330 -4.44 1.15 22.15
CA THR A 330 -4.32 -0.14 22.87
C THR A 330 -5.63 -0.93 22.88
N ASP A 331 -5.55 -2.17 23.36
CA ASP A 331 -6.70 -3.04 23.60
C ASP A 331 -6.92 -3.19 25.11
N VAL A 332 -8.15 -2.99 25.58
CA VAL A 332 -8.55 -3.19 26.98
C VAL A 332 -9.47 -4.40 27.10
N MET A 333 -9.19 -5.25 28.08
CA MET A 333 -10.07 -6.33 28.55
C MET A 333 -10.40 -6.12 30.03
N VAL A 334 -11.35 -6.88 30.57
CA VAL A 334 -11.67 -6.90 32.01
C VAL A 334 -11.34 -8.28 32.58
N SER A 335 -10.66 -8.31 33.73
CA SER A 335 -10.25 -9.51 34.46
C SER A 335 -11.40 -10.15 35.26
N SER A 336 -11.19 -11.35 35.79
CA SER A 336 -12.23 -12.08 36.53
C SER A 336 -12.61 -11.44 37.87
N ASP A 337 -11.72 -10.61 38.44
CA ASP A 337 -11.96 -9.73 39.58
C ASP A 337 -12.48 -8.32 39.19
N GLY A 338 -12.69 -8.05 37.89
CA GLY A 338 -13.38 -6.86 37.40
C GLY A 338 -12.49 -5.66 37.09
N ILE A 339 -11.18 -5.85 37.03
CA ILE A 339 -10.18 -4.79 36.80
C ILE A 339 -9.85 -4.71 35.31
N PRO A 340 -9.96 -3.54 34.66
CA PRO A 340 -9.55 -3.38 33.28
C PRO A 340 -8.02 -3.44 33.09
N PHE A 341 -7.56 -4.22 32.12
CA PHE A 341 -6.14 -4.45 31.82
C PHE A 341 -5.87 -4.45 30.32
N LEU A 342 -4.60 -4.24 29.92
CA LEU A 342 -4.24 -4.17 28.51
C LEU A 342 -3.93 -5.55 27.93
N MET A 343 -4.69 -5.96 26.92
CA MET A 343 -4.45 -7.21 26.18
C MET A 343 -5.27 -7.22 24.87
N HIS A 344 -4.62 -7.57 23.75
CA HIS A 344 -5.31 -7.72 22.46
C HIS A 344 -5.96 -9.10 22.29
N ASP A 345 -5.31 -10.16 22.79
CA ASP A 345 -5.64 -11.54 22.44
C ASP A 345 -6.68 -12.16 23.38
N GLU A 346 -7.58 -12.98 22.82
CA GLU A 346 -8.48 -13.87 23.56
C GLU A 346 -7.68 -14.81 24.51
N HIS A 347 -6.39 -15.09 24.24
CA HIS A 347 -5.49 -15.94 25.04
C HIS A 347 -4.12 -15.31 25.27
N LEU A 348 -3.50 -15.58 26.41
CA LEU A 348 -2.26 -14.90 26.86
C LEU A 348 -0.96 -15.45 26.23
N SER A 349 -0.99 -16.57 25.52
CA SER A 349 0.21 -17.35 25.12
C SER A 349 1.08 -16.75 24.00
N ARG A 350 0.61 -15.72 23.29
CA ARG A 350 1.41 -15.00 22.29
C ARG A 350 2.39 -14.03 22.92
N THR A 351 1.92 -13.29 23.93
CA THR A 351 2.59 -12.10 24.50
C THR A 351 2.98 -12.29 25.97
N THR A 352 2.80 -13.48 26.54
CA THR A 352 3.22 -13.78 27.91
C THR A 352 3.78 -15.19 28.07
N ASP A 353 4.35 -15.45 29.24
CA ASP A 353 4.82 -16.74 29.74
C ASP A 353 3.73 -17.59 30.46
N VAL A 354 2.44 -17.34 30.19
CA VAL A 354 1.31 -18.09 30.83
C VAL A 354 1.47 -19.62 30.79
N ALA A 355 2.15 -20.18 29.80
CA ALA A 355 2.38 -21.62 29.66
C ALA A 355 3.35 -22.20 30.70
N SER A 356 4.27 -21.40 31.25
CA SER A 356 5.16 -21.81 32.35
C SER A 356 4.55 -21.50 33.72
N VAL A 357 3.89 -20.33 33.87
CA VAL A 357 3.32 -19.88 35.15
C VAL A 357 2.00 -20.57 35.48
N PHE A 358 1.15 -20.81 34.48
CA PHE A 358 -0.18 -21.44 34.63
C PHE A 358 -0.42 -22.50 33.54
N PRO A 359 0.38 -23.59 33.46
CA PRO A 359 0.33 -24.57 32.37
C PRO A 359 -1.09 -25.14 32.11
N ALA A 360 -1.84 -25.45 33.18
CA ALA A 360 -3.20 -25.97 33.11
C ALA A 360 -4.25 -24.95 32.58
N ARG A 361 -3.90 -23.66 32.47
CA ARG A 361 -4.76 -22.56 32.03
C ARG A 361 -4.28 -21.88 30.74
N THR A 362 -3.30 -22.46 30.04
CA THR A 362 -2.70 -21.90 28.80
C THR A 362 -3.74 -21.54 27.72
N SER A 363 -4.85 -22.28 27.66
CA SER A 363 -5.97 -22.09 26.72
C SER A 363 -7.20 -21.40 27.33
N SER A 364 -7.14 -20.96 28.60
CA SER A 364 -8.20 -20.14 29.20
C SER A 364 -8.28 -18.77 28.50
N HIS A 365 -9.43 -18.10 28.60
CA HIS A 365 -9.55 -16.74 28.10
C HIS A 365 -8.74 -15.80 29.00
N SER A 366 -8.17 -14.73 28.43
CA SER A 366 -7.40 -13.73 29.18
C SER A 366 -8.18 -13.12 30.35
N SER A 367 -9.47 -12.78 30.13
CA SER A 367 -10.44 -12.40 31.17
C SER A 367 -10.69 -13.42 32.29
N ASP A 368 -10.39 -14.71 32.12
CA ASP A 368 -10.62 -15.70 33.19
C ASP A 368 -9.62 -15.52 34.37
N PHE A 369 -8.52 -14.82 34.13
CA PHE A 369 -7.47 -14.57 35.13
C PHE A 369 -7.81 -13.32 35.96
N SER A 370 -7.48 -13.38 37.24
CA SER A 370 -7.56 -12.21 38.14
C SER A 370 -6.39 -11.26 37.87
N CYS A 371 -6.52 -9.98 38.24
CA CYS A 371 -5.45 -8.99 38.07
C CYS A 371 -4.17 -9.42 38.80
N ALA A 372 -4.30 -10.03 40.00
CA ALA A 372 -3.17 -10.56 40.76
C ALA A 372 -2.49 -11.77 40.12
N GLU A 373 -3.17 -12.51 39.23
CA GLU A 373 -2.57 -13.56 38.41
C GLU A 373 -1.89 -12.98 37.16
N LEU A 374 -2.56 -12.04 36.47
CA LEU A 374 -2.02 -11.35 35.29
C LEU A 374 -0.71 -10.61 35.63
N LYS A 375 -0.60 -10.04 36.83
CA LYS A 375 0.61 -9.38 37.33
C LYS A 375 1.80 -10.30 37.59
N LYS A 376 1.61 -11.62 37.64
CA LYS A 376 2.71 -12.61 37.77
C LYS A 376 3.32 -12.96 36.42
N LEU A 377 2.67 -12.61 35.31
CA LEU A 377 3.11 -12.95 33.97
C LEU A 377 4.13 -11.94 33.45
N ASN A 378 5.18 -12.45 32.81
CA ASN A 378 6.09 -11.64 32.04
C ASN A 378 5.45 -11.29 30.69
N ALA A 379 5.33 -10.00 30.38
CA ALA A 379 4.71 -9.49 29.15
C ALA A 379 5.75 -9.03 28.10
N GLY A 380 7.05 -9.32 28.29
CA GLY A 380 8.12 -8.74 27.48
C GLY A 380 9.24 -9.65 27.00
N THR A 381 9.59 -10.76 27.67
CA THR A 381 10.62 -11.70 27.17
C THR A 381 10.29 -12.27 25.79
N TRP A 382 9.01 -12.55 25.52
CA TRP A 382 8.53 -13.05 24.22
C TRP A 382 8.97 -12.17 23.04
N PHE A 383 9.07 -10.84 23.25
CA PHE A 383 9.45 -9.88 22.21
C PHE A 383 10.91 -10.06 21.79
N LEU A 384 11.78 -10.31 22.77
CA LEU A 384 13.22 -10.51 22.58
C LEU A 384 13.54 -11.87 21.94
N GLU A 385 12.77 -12.90 22.33
CA GLU A 385 12.89 -14.27 21.86
C GLU A 385 12.34 -14.45 20.44
N ARG A 386 11.10 -13.98 20.19
CA ARG A 386 10.37 -14.25 18.95
C ARG A 386 10.65 -13.24 17.83
N GLN A 387 11.13 -12.03 18.16
CA GLN A 387 11.40 -10.93 17.23
C GLN A 387 10.24 -10.72 16.22
N PRO A 388 9.03 -10.36 16.70
CA PRO A 388 7.78 -10.42 15.93
C PRO A 388 7.72 -9.51 14.69
N PHE A 389 8.61 -8.51 14.61
CA PHE A 389 8.70 -7.60 13.47
C PHE A 389 10.06 -7.73 12.80
N TRP A 390 10.07 -8.25 11.58
CA TRP A 390 11.27 -8.27 10.74
C TRP A 390 11.77 -6.84 10.48
N GLY A 391 13.04 -6.58 10.82
CA GLY A 391 13.66 -5.25 10.74
C GLY A 391 13.48 -4.36 11.97
N ALA A 392 12.77 -4.79 13.02
CA ALA A 392 12.80 -4.07 14.30
C ALA A 392 14.22 -4.07 14.89
N LYS A 393 14.61 -2.94 15.48
CA LYS A 393 15.93 -2.79 16.11
C LYS A 393 15.99 -3.71 17.34
N ARG A 394 17.01 -4.59 17.38
CA ARG A 394 17.25 -5.42 18.57
C ARG A 394 17.54 -4.54 19.78
N LEU A 395 16.78 -4.76 20.86
CA LEU A 395 16.98 -4.08 22.13
C LEU A 395 18.31 -4.52 22.77
N SER A 396 18.98 -3.55 23.39
CA SER A 396 20.28 -3.71 24.03
C SER A 396 20.37 -2.82 25.28
N GLY A 397 21.36 -3.06 26.14
CA GLY A 397 21.59 -2.23 27.32
C GLY A 397 20.40 -2.17 28.28
N SER A 398 19.98 -0.95 28.63
CA SER A 398 18.82 -0.65 29.47
C SER A 398 17.53 -1.22 28.90
N ASP A 399 17.25 -0.94 27.63
CA ASP A 399 15.96 -1.21 27.00
C ASP A 399 15.69 -2.71 26.91
N ARG A 400 16.74 -3.54 26.78
CA ARG A 400 16.61 -4.99 26.89
C ARG A 400 16.18 -5.42 28.30
N LYS A 401 16.85 -4.90 29.35
CA LYS A 401 16.52 -5.22 30.74
C LYS A 401 15.13 -4.72 31.14
N GLU A 402 14.69 -3.59 30.59
CA GLU A 402 13.34 -3.08 30.78
C GLU A 402 12.30 -4.00 30.12
N ALA A 403 12.55 -4.44 28.88
CA ALA A 403 11.70 -5.41 28.19
C ALA A 403 11.63 -6.75 28.94
N GLU A 404 12.76 -7.25 29.48
CA GLU A 404 12.80 -8.49 30.30
C GLU A 404 11.96 -8.39 31.59
N ASN A 405 11.60 -7.19 32.06
CA ASN A 405 10.88 -6.95 33.31
C ASN A 405 9.46 -6.38 33.13
N GLN A 406 8.88 -6.43 31.92
CA GLN A 406 7.48 -6.00 31.72
C GLN A 406 6.48 -7.01 32.30
N THR A 407 5.38 -6.50 32.86
CA THR A 407 4.20 -7.28 33.27
C THR A 407 2.97 -6.78 32.51
N VAL A 408 1.84 -7.50 32.59
CA VAL A 408 0.56 -7.03 32.03
C VAL A 408 0.10 -5.79 32.83
N PRO A 409 -0.07 -4.61 32.21
CA PRO A 409 -0.47 -3.40 32.92
C PRO A 409 -1.99 -3.30 33.06
N THR A 410 -2.45 -2.63 34.11
CA THR A 410 -3.85 -2.23 34.26
C THR A 410 -4.12 -0.96 33.46
N LEU A 411 -5.39 -0.70 33.12
CA LEU A 411 -5.79 0.56 32.51
C LEU A 411 -5.48 1.76 33.43
N GLU A 412 -5.61 1.59 34.75
CA GLU A 412 -5.33 2.66 35.71
C GLU A 412 -3.84 3.06 35.72
N GLU A 413 -2.93 2.09 35.65
CA GLU A 413 -1.48 2.33 35.51
C GLU A 413 -1.17 3.06 34.20
N LEU A 414 -1.74 2.60 33.08
CA LEU A 414 -1.58 3.24 31.78
C LEU A 414 -2.01 4.70 31.82
N LEU A 415 -3.22 4.98 32.34
CA LEU A 415 -3.77 6.34 32.41
C LEU A 415 -2.88 7.27 33.24
N LYS A 416 -2.43 6.80 34.42
CA LYS A 416 -1.55 7.59 35.31
C LYS A 416 -0.21 7.89 34.65
N GLU A 417 0.41 6.93 33.99
CA GLU A 417 1.70 7.14 33.33
C GLU A 417 1.56 8.01 32.06
N ALA A 418 0.48 7.83 31.29
CA ALA A 418 0.18 8.65 30.13
C ALA A 418 -0.04 10.13 30.51
N ALA A 419 -0.67 10.39 31.66
CA ALA A 419 -0.83 11.73 32.22
C ALA A 419 0.52 12.40 32.54
N VAL A 420 1.51 11.63 33.03
CA VAL A 420 2.89 12.13 33.25
C VAL A 420 3.61 12.41 31.92
N LEU A 421 3.39 11.57 30.90
CA LEU A 421 3.97 11.71 29.56
C LEU A 421 3.21 12.70 28.65
N ASN A 422 2.09 13.27 29.11
CA ASN A 422 1.17 14.11 28.33
C ASN A 422 0.68 13.44 27.02
N LEU A 423 0.49 12.11 27.03
CA LEU A 423 -0.01 11.32 25.90
C LEU A 423 -1.52 11.13 25.97
N SER A 424 -2.23 11.29 24.85
CA SER A 424 -3.63 10.86 24.78
C SER A 424 -3.73 9.33 24.68
N ILE A 425 -4.78 8.74 25.25
CA ILE A 425 -5.03 7.29 25.21
C ILE A 425 -6.27 7.01 24.37
N MET A 426 -6.14 6.16 23.36
CA MET A 426 -7.26 5.57 22.60
C MET A 426 -7.30 4.07 22.86
N PHE A 427 -8.49 3.46 22.96
CA PHE A 427 -8.54 2.00 23.14
C PHE A 427 -9.77 1.32 22.54
N ASP A 428 -9.54 0.15 21.94
CA ASP A 428 -10.58 -0.85 21.74
C ASP A 428 -10.96 -1.48 23.09
N LEU A 429 -12.25 -1.62 23.38
CA LEU A 429 -12.73 -2.35 24.56
C LEU A 429 -13.32 -3.71 24.15
N ARG A 430 -12.73 -4.78 24.67
CA ARG A 430 -13.10 -6.16 24.34
C ARG A 430 -14.11 -6.71 25.35
N ARG A 431 -15.27 -7.13 24.86
CA ARG A 431 -16.33 -7.76 25.66
C ARG A 431 -15.86 -9.15 26.16
N PRO A 432 -15.89 -9.44 27.47
CA PRO A 432 -15.51 -10.75 28.02
C PRO A 432 -16.38 -11.92 27.53
N PRO A 433 -16.01 -13.19 27.82
CA PRO A 433 -16.87 -14.36 27.58
C PRO A 433 -18.26 -14.26 28.24
N ARG A 434 -19.27 -14.96 27.71
CA ARG A 434 -20.67 -14.91 28.21
C ARG A 434 -20.87 -15.43 29.64
N ASN A 435 -19.97 -16.27 30.12
CA ASN A 435 -19.95 -16.81 31.48
C ASN A 435 -19.18 -15.94 32.48
N HIS A 436 -18.62 -14.81 32.04
CA HIS A 436 -17.84 -13.91 32.87
C HIS A 436 -18.76 -13.00 33.71
N SER A 437 -18.48 -12.84 35.00
CA SER A 437 -19.29 -12.04 35.94
C SER A 437 -19.54 -10.60 35.49
N TYR A 438 -18.60 -10.03 34.72
CA TYR A 438 -18.66 -8.67 34.20
C TYR A 438 -19.03 -8.60 32.69
N HIS A 439 -19.59 -9.67 32.10
CA HIS A 439 -19.90 -9.72 30.65
C HIS A 439 -20.74 -8.53 30.16
N ASP A 440 -21.74 -8.12 30.94
CA ASP A 440 -22.67 -7.04 30.57
C ASP A 440 -22.34 -5.70 31.24
N THR A 441 -21.43 -5.69 32.21
CA THR A 441 -21.03 -4.48 32.96
C THR A 441 -19.61 -3.99 32.62
N PHE A 442 -18.88 -4.67 31.73
CA PHE A 442 -17.50 -4.34 31.35
C PHE A 442 -17.31 -2.88 30.93
N VAL A 443 -18.23 -2.29 30.17
CA VAL A 443 -18.20 -0.85 29.81
C VAL A 443 -18.22 0.03 31.06
N ASN A 444 -19.10 -0.28 32.03
CA ASN A 444 -19.17 0.45 33.27
C ASN A 444 -17.89 0.28 34.10
N GLN A 445 -17.36 -0.94 34.23
CA GLN A 445 -16.08 -1.18 34.94
C GLN A 445 -14.92 -0.37 34.34
N THR A 446 -14.84 -0.31 33.01
CA THR A 446 -13.86 0.52 32.30
C THR A 446 -14.07 2.01 32.55
N LEU A 447 -15.32 2.49 32.50
CA LEU A 447 -15.64 3.89 32.78
C LEU A 447 -15.35 4.30 34.22
N GLU A 448 -15.69 3.47 35.21
CA GLU A 448 -15.34 3.73 36.62
C GLU A 448 -13.82 3.79 36.82
N THR A 449 -13.06 2.93 36.14
CA THR A 449 -11.59 2.94 36.19
C THR A 449 -11.00 4.22 35.59
N VAL A 450 -11.55 4.69 34.45
CA VAL A 450 -11.14 5.97 33.84
C VAL A 450 -11.44 7.15 34.77
N LEU A 451 -12.63 7.18 35.39
CA LEU A 451 -13.03 8.26 36.29
C LEU A 451 -12.26 8.24 37.62
N SER A 452 -12.01 7.05 38.18
CA SER A 452 -11.30 6.89 39.46
C SER A 452 -9.78 7.14 39.36
N ALA A 453 -9.19 6.98 38.18
CA ALA A 453 -7.80 7.32 37.90
C ALA A 453 -7.48 8.83 38.05
N ARG A 454 -8.50 9.70 38.08
CA ARG A 454 -8.40 11.17 38.23
C ARG A 454 -7.53 11.88 37.19
N VAL A 455 -7.40 11.31 36.00
CA VAL A 455 -6.70 11.92 34.86
C VAL A 455 -7.62 12.90 34.10
N PRO A 456 -7.08 13.84 33.30
CA PRO A 456 -7.89 14.74 32.49
C PRO A 456 -8.74 13.97 31.47
N GLN A 457 -10.07 14.05 31.55
CA GLN A 457 -10.98 13.34 30.63
C GLN A 457 -10.67 13.58 29.13
N ALA A 458 -10.20 14.78 28.78
CA ALA A 458 -9.88 15.15 27.40
C ALA A 458 -8.65 14.43 26.81
N MET A 459 -7.85 13.75 27.63
CA MET A 459 -6.75 12.87 27.21
C MET A 459 -7.27 11.48 26.78
N VAL A 460 -8.48 11.08 27.17
CA VAL A 460 -9.06 9.80 26.79
C VAL A 460 -9.92 9.95 25.54
N LEU A 461 -9.62 9.10 24.56
CA LEU A 461 -10.25 9.01 23.25
C LEU A 461 -11.11 7.74 23.23
N TRP A 462 -12.40 7.89 23.56
CA TRP A 462 -13.33 6.79 23.73
C TRP A 462 -13.84 6.27 22.37
N LEU A 463 -13.21 5.19 21.92
CA LEU A 463 -13.57 4.45 20.71
C LEU A 463 -14.78 3.49 20.86
N PRO A 464 -15.07 2.85 22.01
CA PRO A 464 -16.16 1.88 22.11
C PRO A 464 -17.55 2.47 21.82
N ASP A 465 -18.30 1.81 20.93
CA ASP A 465 -19.67 2.21 20.56
C ASP A 465 -20.72 1.76 21.59
N GLU A 466 -20.45 0.72 22.37
CA GLU A 466 -21.39 0.20 23.38
C GLU A 466 -21.56 1.20 24.55
N ASP A 467 -22.82 1.47 24.91
CA ASP A 467 -23.24 2.39 25.98
C ASP A 467 -22.71 3.85 25.85
N ARG A 468 -22.37 4.27 24.62
CA ARG A 468 -21.78 5.60 24.34
C ARG A 468 -22.58 6.78 24.91
N ALA A 469 -23.91 6.72 24.92
CA ALA A 469 -24.75 7.79 25.45
C ALA A 469 -24.56 8.01 26.97
N ASN A 470 -24.50 6.93 27.75
CA ASN A 470 -24.20 6.98 29.20
C ASN A 470 -22.78 7.49 29.44
N VAL A 471 -21.81 7.00 28.65
CA VAL A 471 -20.42 7.47 28.70
C VAL A 471 -20.32 8.98 28.46
N GLN A 472 -21.01 9.51 27.43
CA GLN A 472 -21.07 10.95 27.15
C GLN A 472 -21.74 11.74 28.29
N GLN A 473 -22.81 11.22 28.89
CA GLN A 473 -23.50 11.85 30.02
C GLN A 473 -22.60 11.93 31.26
N ARG A 474 -21.84 10.88 31.56
CA ARG A 474 -20.98 10.76 32.75
C ARG A 474 -19.60 11.42 32.59
N ALA A 475 -19.07 11.45 31.37
CA ALA A 475 -17.74 11.98 31.06
C ALA A 475 -17.78 12.92 29.84
N PRO A 476 -18.50 14.06 29.91
CA PRO A 476 -18.77 14.92 28.76
C PRO A 476 -17.54 15.62 28.16
N ARG A 477 -16.37 15.58 28.84
CA ARG A 477 -15.10 16.09 28.30
C ARG A 477 -14.24 15.00 27.65
N MET A 478 -14.68 13.75 27.65
CA MET A 478 -13.97 12.63 27.02
C MET A 478 -14.30 12.57 25.52
N ARG A 479 -13.26 12.60 24.67
CA ARG A 479 -13.46 12.71 23.21
C ARG A 479 -14.03 11.42 22.66
N GLN A 480 -15.03 11.53 21.80
CA GLN A 480 -15.75 10.38 21.24
C GLN A 480 -15.21 10.07 19.84
N ILE A 481 -14.64 8.88 19.66
CA ILE A 481 -14.09 8.40 18.39
C ILE A 481 -15.02 7.31 17.86
N TYR A 482 -15.36 7.37 16.57
CA TYR A 482 -16.33 6.46 15.95
C TYR A 482 -15.65 5.51 14.97
N GLY A 483 -15.93 4.21 15.11
CA GLY A 483 -15.38 3.14 14.27
C GLY A 483 -16.08 2.97 12.90
N GLN A 484 -17.20 3.66 12.69
CA GLN A 484 -17.95 3.71 11.42
C GLN A 484 -18.61 5.08 11.25
N GLN A 485 -18.83 5.50 10.00
CA GLN A 485 -19.74 6.60 9.71
C GLN A 485 -21.17 6.11 10.02
N GLY A 486 -21.78 6.66 11.06
CA GLY A 486 -22.98 6.09 11.68
C GLY A 486 -24.14 5.86 10.71
N SER A 487 -24.76 4.68 10.79
CA SER A 487 -25.98 4.33 10.03
C SER A 487 -27.18 5.24 10.37
N ASN A 488 -27.16 5.87 11.55
CA ASN A 488 -28.24 6.71 12.07
C ASN A 488 -27.91 8.20 11.94
N ARG A 489 -28.77 8.96 11.27
CA ARG A 489 -28.55 10.37 10.88
C ARG A 489 -28.51 11.39 12.04
N THR A 490 -28.61 10.94 13.29
CA THR A 490 -28.79 11.80 14.47
C THR A 490 -27.49 12.22 15.13
N GLU A 491 -26.43 11.39 15.06
CA GLU A 491 -25.11 11.73 15.61
C GLU A 491 -24.16 12.16 14.49
N ARG A 492 -23.52 13.32 14.66
CA ARG A 492 -22.43 13.78 13.77
C ARG A 492 -21.08 13.51 14.45
N PRO A 493 -20.32 12.51 14.00
CA PRO A 493 -19.04 12.17 14.63
C PRO A 493 -18.01 13.27 14.35
N GLN A 494 -17.31 13.74 15.38
CA GLN A 494 -16.20 14.70 15.22
C GLN A 494 -14.87 14.00 14.87
N PHE A 495 -14.72 12.75 15.27
CA PHE A 495 -13.52 11.95 15.04
C PHE A 495 -13.89 10.56 14.52
N LEU A 496 -13.31 10.18 13.39
CA LEU A 496 -13.46 8.86 12.79
C LEU A 496 -12.15 8.07 12.95
N ASN A 497 -12.25 6.79 13.29
CA ASN A 497 -11.13 5.85 13.30
C ASN A 497 -11.49 4.69 12.37
N LEU A 498 -10.91 4.66 11.17
CA LEU A 498 -11.34 3.76 10.08
C LEU A 498 -10.17 2.92 9.53
N PRO A 499 -10.44 1.72 8.97
CA PRO A 499 -9.41 0.94 8.29
C PRO A 499 -8.91 1.69 7.04
N TYR A 500 -7.59 1.68 6.79
CA TYR A 500 -7.01 2.43 5.66
C TYR A 500 -7.57 2.03 4.28
N GLN A 501 -8.11 0.80 4.17
CA GLN A 501 -8.76 0.27 2.98
C GLN A 501 -9.98 1.09 2.54
N ASP A 502 -10.58 1.88 3.42
CA ASP A 502 -11.76 2.68 3.12
C ASP A 502 -11.43 4.05 2.52
N LEU A 503 -10.14 4.45 2.44
CA LEU A 503 -9.71 5.71 1.80
C LEU A 503 -10.40 5.99 0.44
N PRO A 504 -10.53 5.04 -0.51
CA PRO A 504 -11.15 5.32 -1.81
C PRO A 504 -12.66 5.59 -1.75
N LEU A 505 -13.29 5.44 -0.58
CA LEU A 505 -14.70 5.71 -0.29
C LEU A 505 -14.89 7.02 0.50
N LEU A 506 -13.80 7.63 1.00
CA LEU A 506 -13.83 8.83 1.83
C LEU A 506 -13.54 10.08 0.98
N ASP A 507 -14.40 11.09 1.09
CA ASP A 507 -14.06 12.46 0.72
C ASP A 507 -13.53 13.19 1.96
N ILE A 508 -12.21 13.12 2.16
CA ILE A 508 -11.53 13.76 3.29
C ILE A 508 -11.78 15.27 3.32
N LYS A 509 -11.91 15.91 2.14
CA LYS A 509 -12.15 17.35 2.03
C LYS A 509 -13.57 17.71 2.48
N ALA A 510 -14.56 16.90 2.13
CA ALA A 510 -15.93 17.07 2.64
C ALA A 510 -16.00 16.82 4.15
N LEU A 511 -15.32 15.78 4.66
CA LEU A 511 -15.23 15.51 6.10
C LEU A 511 -14.60 16.69 6.86
N HIS A 512 -13.54 17.31 6.33
CA HIS A 512 -12.95 18.52 6.89
C HIS A 512 -13.88 19.74 6.86
N GLN A 513 -14.76 19.86 5.85
CA GLN A 513 -15.78 20.91 5.81
C GLN A 513 -16.85 20.74 6.90
N ASP A 514 -17.15 19.50 7.28
CA ASP A 514 -18.05 19.16 8.40
C ASP A 514 -17.34 19.15 9.78
N ASN A 515 -16.09 19.61 9.87
CA ASN A 515 -15.22 19.53 11.07
C ASN A 515 -15.03 18.11 11.61
N VAL A 516 -14.96 17.11 10.72
CA VAL A 516 -14.69 15.70 11.05
C VAL A 516 -13.23 15.37 10.76
N SER A 517 -12.46 15.04 11.79
CA SER A 517 -11.08 14.56 11.63
C SER A 517 -11.02 13.04 11.48
N VAL A 518 -10.10 12.55 10.65
CA VAL A 518 -9.99 11.13 10.27
C VAL A 518 -8.65 10.54 10.69
N ASN A 519 -8.69 9.49 11.51
CA ASN A 519 -7.57 8.59 11.77
C ASN A 519 -7.71 7.30 10.93
N LEU A 520 -6.64 6.86 10.26
CA LEU A 520 -6.62 5.61 9.51
C LEU A 520 -5.65 4.57 10.09
N PHE A 521 -6.08 3.31 10.16
CA PHE A 521 -5.32 2.21 10.78
C PHE A 521 -5.25 0.93 9.92
N VAL A 522 -4.23 0.07 10.02
CA VAL A 522 -2.91 0.29 10.65
C VAL A 522 -1.86 0.50 9.54
N VAL A 523 -1.10 1.58 9.60
CA VAL A 523 -0.28 2.10 8.50
C VAL A 523 1.20 1.96 8.83
N ASN A 524 1.88 0.97 8.26
CA ASN A 524 3.29 0.67 8.60
C ASN A 524 4.29 0.98 7.47
N LYS A 525 3.85 1.42 6.29
CA LYS A 525 4.72 1.52 5.09
C LYS A 525 4.81 2.95 4.56
N PRO A 526 6.01 3.46 4.21
CA PRO A 526 6.19 4.83 3.71
C PRO A 526 5.35 5.19 2.49
N TRP A 527 5.16 4.26 1.54
CA TRP A 527 4.33 4.50 0.36
C TRP A 527 2.85 4.70 0.72
N LEU A 528 2.34 3.96 1.71
CA LEU A 528 0.96 4.08 2.16
C LEU A 528 0.79 5.37 2.96
N PHE A 529 1.70 5.66 3.89
CA PHE A 529 1.71 6.94 4.61
C PHE A 529 1.77 8.15 3.66
N SER A 530 2.57 8.06 2.59
CA SER A 530 2.64 9.07 1.53
C SER A 530 1.28 9.30 0.89
N LEU A 531 0.58 8.22 0.50
CA LEU A 531 -0.74 8.30 -0.11
C LEU A 531 -1.77 8.96 0.82
N LEU A 532 -1.76 8.61 2.11
CA LEU A 532 -2.66 9.18 3.12
C LEU A 532 -2.34 10.66 3.40
N TRP A 533 -1.07 11.03 3.40
CA TRP A 533 -0.62 12.41 3.52
C TRP A 533 -1.07 13.25 2.32
N CYS A 534 -0.84 12.79 1.08
CA CYS A 534 -1.35 13.46 -0.11
C CYS A 534 -2.89 13.58 -0.10
N ALA A 535 -3.60 12.63 0.50
CA ALA A 535 -5.07 12.67 0.64
C ALA A 535 -5.58 13.59 1.76
N GLY A 536 -4.69 14.13 2.60
CA GLY A 536 -5.05 15.06 3.68
C GLY A 536 -5.57 14.41 4.96
N VAL A 537 -5.28 13.12 5.19
CA VAL A 537 -5.71 12.40 6.40
C VAL A 537 -5.07 13.03 7.66
N ASP A 538 -5.86 13.27 8.71
CA ASP A 538 -5.40 13.98 9.91
C ASP A 538 -4.36 13.19 10.73
N SER A 539 -4.54 11.88 10.88
CA SER A 539 -3.62 11.01 11.62
C SER A 539 -3.63 9.56 11.15
N VAL A 540 -2.60 8.81 11.54
CA VAL A 540 -2.50 7.36 11.28
C VAL A 540 -2.12 6.58 12.52
N THR A 541 -2.73 5.42 12.72
CA THR A 541 -2.30 4.43 13.70
C THR A 541 -1.23 3.53 13.08
N THR A 542 -0.07 3.40 13.73
CA THR A 542 1.11 2.73 13.16
C THR A 542 1.87 1.89 14.19
N ASN A 543 2.48 0.79 13.74
CA ASN A 543 3.46 0.04 14.53
C ASN A 543 4.88 0.64 14.43
N ASP A 544 5.14 1.43 13.38
CA ASP A 544 6.47 1.89 12.96
C ASP A 544 6.59 3.42 13.06
N CYS A 545 6.20 3.97 14.21
CA CYS A 545 6.20 5.42 14.44
C CYS A 545 7.58 6.04 14.22
N GLN A 546 8.67 5.34 14.58
CA GLN A 546 10.05 5.74 14.29
C GLN A 546 10.29 6.06 12.80
N LEU A 547 9.77 5.24 11.88
CA LEU A 547 10.01 5.37 10.45
C LEU A 547 9.16 6.50 9.87
N LEU A 548 7.88 6.53 10.24
CA LEU A 548 6.95 7.56 9.74
C LEU A 548 7.25 8.94 10.33
N GLN A 549 7.77 9.02 11.55
CA GLN A 549 8.15 10.31 12.16
C GLN A 549 9.32 10.96 11.42
N GLN A 550 10.27 10.18 10.91
CA GLN A 550 11.39 10.69 10.13
C GLN A 550 11.00 11.20 8.74
N MET A 551 9.86 10.79 8.19
CA MET A 551 9.41 11.24 6.87
C MET A 551 9.11 12.74 6.87
N ARG A 552 9.85 13.51 6.05
CA ARG A 552 9.68 14.96 5.85
C ARG A 552 8.84 15.32 4.63
N TYR A 553 8.67 14.40 3.69
CA TYR A 553 7.82 14.50 2.51
C TYR A 553 7.28 13.11 2.14
N PRO A 554 6.18 13.03 1.37
CA PRO A 554 5.78 11.82 0.66
C PRO A 554 6.92 11.26 -0.21
N VAL A 555 6.94 9.94 -0.41
CA VAL A 555 7.94 9.21 -1.22
C VAL A 555 8.00 9.75 -2.66
N TRP A 556 6.86 10.18 -3.20
CA TRP A 556 6.78 10.90 -4.46
C TRP A 556 5.56 11.83 -4.46
N ILE A 557 5.67 12.95 -5.18
CA ILE A 557 4.58 13.85 -5.59
C ILE A 557 4.88 14.21 -7.05
N ILE A 558 3.87 14.18 -7.92
CA ILE A 558 4.04 14.55 -9.33
C ILE A 558 3.05 15.67 -9.67
N PRO A 559 3.50 16.88 -10.06
CA PRO A 559 2.62 17.94 -10.53
C PRO A 559 1.73 17.47 -11.69
N PRO A 560 0.44 17.87 -11.77
CA PRO A 560 -0.45 17.43 -12.85
C PRO A 560 0.08 17.70 -14.25
N GLN A 561 0.78 18.83 -14.45
CA GLN A 561 1.43 19.15 -15.72
C GLN A 561 2.58 18.18 -16.05
N THR A 562 3.41 17.84 -15.06
CA THR A 562 4.50 16.86 -15.22
C THR A 562 3.93 15.48 -15.54
N TYR A 563 2.85 15.05 -14.88
CA TYR A 563 2.19 13.77 -15.17
C TYR A 563 1.64 13.75 -16.60
N LEU A 564 1.00 14.83 -17.05
CA LEU A 564 0.52 14.98 -18.43
C LEU A 564 1.67 14.93 -19.45
N MET A 565 2.79 15.61 -19.18
CA MET A 565 3.98 15.53 -20.04
C MET A 565 4.55 14.11 -20.11
N MET A 566 4.69 13.42 -18.96
CA MET A 566 5.14 12.03 -18.91
C MET A 566 4.24 11.12 -19.76
N TRP A 567 2.92 11.27 -19.64
CA TRP A 567 1.92 10.53 -20.42
C TRP A 567 2.06 10.78 -21.94
N ILE A 568 2.08 12.06 -22.36
CA ILE A 568 2.20 12.43 -23.78
C ILE A 568 3.52 11.89 -24.35
N ILE A 569 4.65 12.13 -23.68
CA ILE A 569 5.98 11.69 -24.14
C ILE A 569 6.04 10.16 -24.26
N THR A 570 5.56 9.43 -23.25
CA THR A 570 5.53 7.95 -23.25
C THR A 570 4.72 7.40 -24.43
N ASN A 571 3.54 7.98 -24.70
CA ASN A 571 2.70 7.56 -25.82
C ASN A 571 3.27 7.95 -27.19
N CYS A 572 3.87 9.14 -27.32
CA CYS A 572 4.51 9.59 -28.56
C CYS A 572 5.73 8.72 -28.91
N VAL A 573 6.62 8.46 -27.94
CA VAL A 573 7.79 7.59 -28.13
C VAL A 573 7.35 6.17 -28.49
N SER A 574 6.38 5.62 -27.77
CA SER A 574 5.79 4.31 -28.09
C SER A 574 5.23 4.29 -29.53
N THR A 575 4.42 5.28 -29.91
CA THR A 575 3.83 5.37 -31.26
C THR A 575 4.90 5.43 -32.36
N LEU A 576 5.96 6.22 -32.17
CA LEU A 576 7.08 6.29 -33.11
C LEU A 576 7.79 4.94 -33.25
N LEU A 577 8.00 4.21 -32.15
CA LEU A 577 8.57 2.86 -32.15
C LEU A 577 7.63 1.83 -32.79
N LEU A 578 6.31 1.94 -32.61
CA LEU A 578 5.31 1.12 -33.32
C LEU A 578 5.41 1.34 -34.83
N LEU A 579 5.40 2.60 -35.29
CA LEU A 579 5.52 2.92 -36.71
C LEU A 579 6.85 2.44 -37.29
N TRP A 580 7.96 2.68 -36.59
CA TRP A 580 9.29 2.22 -36.97
C TRP A 580 9.39 0.71 -37.11
N THR A 581 8.87 -0.06 -36.14
CA THR A 581 8.92 -1.54 -36.19
C THR A 581 8.07 -2.13 -37.31
N PHE A 582 6.87 -1.60 -37.56
CA PHE A 582 6.06 -2.01 -38.72
C PHE A 582 6.71 -1.64 -40.05
N LEU A 583 7.29 -0.44 -40.19
CA LEU A 583 8.00 -0.02 -41.41
C LEU A 583 9.26 -0.86 -41.67
N LEU A 584 10.06 -1.15 -40.64
CA LEU A 584 11.22 -2.03 -40.77
C LEU A 584 10.82 -3.44 -41.18
N GLN A 585 9.82 -4.05 -40.53
CA GLN A 585 9.36 -5.39 -40.90
C GLN A 585 8.78 -5.43 -42.32
N GLY A 586 8.11 -4.36 -42.77
CA GLY A 586 7.66 -4.22 -44.15
C GLY A 586 8.82 -4.18 -45.16
N ARG A 587 9.89 -3.43 -44.85
CA ARG A 587 11.13 -3.41 -45.66
C ARG A 587 11.81 -4.78 -45.68
N CYS A 588 12.01 -5.40 -44.52
CA CYS A 588 12.62 -6.74 -44.41
C CYS A 588 11.82 -7.81 -45.17
N LYS A 589 10.48 -7.73 -45.16
CA LYS A 589 9.64 -8.61 -45.99
C LYS A 589 9.88 -8.36 -47.48
N LYS A 590 9.87 -7.10 -47.94
CA LYS A 590 10.06 -6.77 -49.37
C LYS A 590 11.42 -7.26 -49.88
N GLU A 591 12.48 -7.12 -49.09
CA GLU A 591 13.80 -7.67 -49.43
C GLU A 591 13.83 -9.20 -49.46
N ARG A 592 13.11 -9.89 -48.53
CA ARG A 592 12.96 -11.36 -48.59
C ARG A 592 12.17 -11.83 -49.81
N GLU A 593 11.12 -11.11 -50.21
CA GLU A 593 10.37 -11.41 -51.44
C GLU A 593 11.23 -11.20 -52.69
N LYS A 594 12.05 -10.14 -52.71
CA LYS A 594 12.99 -9.85 -53.81
C LYS A 594 14.09 -10.92 -53.92
N THR A 595 14.80 -11.22 -52.83
CA THR A 595 15.86 -12.24 -52.81
C THR A 595 15.32 -13.65 -53.05
N GLY A 596 14.12 -13.97 -52.56
CA GLY A 596 13.42 -15.22 -52.87
C GLY A 596 13.04 -15.34 -54.35
N LEU A 597 12.62 -14.26 -54.99
CA LEU A 597 12.38 -14.21 -56.43
C LEU A 597 13.68 -14.36 -57.24
N GLU A 598 14.76 -13.70 -56.82
CA GLU A 598 16.08 -13.82 -57.44
C GLU A 598 16.61 -15.27 -57.35
N THR A 599 16.50 -15.93 -56.19
CA THR A 599 16.88 -17.36 -56.03
C THR A 599 15.99 -18.29 -56.84
N ALA A 600 14.67 -18.05 -56.90
CA ALA A 600 13.77 -18.84 -57.74
C ALA A 600 14.13 -18.73 -59.23
N VAL A 601 14.40 -17.51 -59.74
CA VAL A 601 14.84 -17.27 -61.11
C VAL A 601 16.19 -17.94 -61.41
N LEU A 602 17.13 -17.90 -60.46
CA LEU A 602 18.44 -18.57 -60.58
C LEU A 602 18.28 -20.09 -60.67
N LEU A 603 17.47 -20.69 -59.79
CA LEU A 603 17.15 -22.12 -59.82
C LEU A 603 16.44 -22.51 -61.12
N THR A 604 15.48 -21.73 -61.61
CA THR A 604 14.80 -22.00 -62.89
C THR A 604 15.78 -21.94 -64.08
N ARG A 605 16.72 -20.97 -64.09
CA ARG A 605 17.76 -20.90 -65.12
C ARG A 605 18.70 -22.12 -65.07
N ILE A 606 19.15 -22.53 -63.89
CA ILE A 606 19.99 -23.71 -63.71
C ILE A 606 19.24 -24.97 -64.18
N ASN A 607 17.97 -25.11 -63.84
CA ASN A 607 17.18 -26.28 -64.20
C ASN A 607 16.93 -26.37 -65.73
N ASN A 608 16.74 -25.23 -66.40
CA ASN A 608 16.67 -25.20 -67.86
C ASN A 608 18.01 -25.54 -68.52
N PHE A 609 19.13 -25.07 -67.96
CA PHE A 609 20.49 -25.38 -68.44
C PHE A 609 20.92 -26.85 -68.22
N ILE A 610 20.15 -27.62 -67.45
CA ILE A 610 20.33 -29.06 -67.23
C ILE A 610 19.39 -29.89 -68.14
N MET A 611 18.42 -29.24 -68.79
CA MET A 611 17.40 -29.87 -69.66
C MET A 611 17.64 -29.63 -71.15
N GLU A 612 18.58 -28.74 -71.51
CA GLU A 612 19.19 -28.60 -72.84
C GLU A 612 20.47 -29.44 -72.95
#